data_AF-A0A5S4F002-F1
#
_entry.id   AF-A0A5S4F002-F1
#
_cell.length_a   1.000
_cell.length_b   1.000
_cell.length_c   1.000
_cell.angle_alpha   90.00
_cell.angle_beta   90.00
_cell.angle_gamma   90.00
#
_symmetry.space_group_name_H-M   'P 1'
#
loop_
_entity.id
_entity.type
_entity.pdbx_description
1 polymer ?
#
loop_
_entity_poly.entity_id
_entity_poly.type
_entity_poly.pdbx_seq_one_letter_code
_entity_poly.pdbx_strand_id
1 'polypeptide(L)'
;PARRRRTTRAPFDRRRYTLLCLCAAELLTSPVTTIGMLAQRVVQAAAVEPDVPAFDPVKGEERAAFVDALKLLEHYGAVTAMDGATDSYLSDEDAKVLYRVDTTRVIRLLAAPVPPSRVADGDLAALTAETRYGADEPTETQRNLWARHSIIRRLLDEPVVYRDELSPAQSAYADSLTGRQIIRRAAEEAGFVLEERAEGFLLVDCDATATDARFPDDSSHAKVAALLLLDLLVSAGPVTAARLDAEAAELLRRFPQWAKAYQSDGGGPRLAADALEVLTLFGLARRTGDQVAALPAAARYRVDRGTDLVEDDA
;
A
#
# COMPACT_ATOMS: atom_id res chain seq x y z
N PRO A 1 2.02 0.65 2.83
CA PRO A 1 2.90 1.49 3.68
C PRO A 1 2.50 2.96 3.58
N ALA A 2 2.74 3.77 4.61
CA ALA A 2 2.47 5.21 4.56
C ALA A 2 3.28 5.87 3.44
N ARG A 3 2.65 6.81 2.72
CA ARG A 3 3.26 7.54 1.60
C ARG A 3 3.25 9.04 1.89
N ARG A 4 4.28 9.74 1.42
CA ARG A 4 4.37 11.20 1.49
C ARG A 4 3.14 11.82 0.84
N ARG A 5 2.57 12.80 1.53
CA ARG A 5 1.43 13.58 1.05
C ARG A 5 1.86 14.80 0.24
N ARG A 6 3.13 15.20 0.36
CA ARG A 6 3.78 16.20 -0.49
C ARG A 6 4.34 15.52 -1.76
N THR A 7 4.92 16.34 -2.64
CA THR A 7 5.52 15.94 -3.94
C THR A 7 6.19 14.58 -3.93
N THR A 8 5.92 13.79 -4.99
CA THR A 8 6.22 12.36 -5.15
C THR A 8 5.68 11.55 -3.97
N ARG A 9 4.62 10.74 -4.20
CA ARG A 9 3.99 9.84 -3.19
C ARG A 9 4.92 8.68 -2.80
N ALA A 10 6.19 8.97 -2.60
CA ALA A 10 7.22 8.05 -2.17
C ALA A 10 6.84 7.46 -0.80
N PRO A 11 7.21 6.19 -0.55
CA PRO A 11 6.98 5.58 0.75
C PRO A 11 7.74 6.32 1.85
N PHE A 12 7.21 6.26 3.08
CA PHE A 12 7.94 6.69 4.26
C PHE A 12 9.17 5.81 4.46
N ASP A 13 10.30 6.46 4.76
CA ASP A 13 11.51 5.80 5.21
C ASP A 13 11.51 5.68 6.75
N ARG A 14 12.53 5.02 7.29
CA ARG A 14 12.69 4.82 8.74
C ARG A 14 12.62 6.15 9.49
N ARG A 15 13.25 7.21 8.98
CA ARG A 15 13.30 8.52 9.66
C ARG A 15 11.92 9.15 9.78
N ARG A 16 11.13 9.13 8.70
CA ARG A 16 9.76 9.65 8.70
C ARG A 16 8.83 8.87 9.63
N TYR A 17 8.98 7.55 9.73
CA TYR A 17 8.25 6.76 10.72
C TYR A 17 8.65 7.11 12.15
N THR A 18 9.94 7.29 12.43
CA THR A 18 10.41 7.75 13.75
C THR A 18 9.78 9.09 14.13
N LEU A 19 9.83 10.08 13.23
CA LEU A 19 9.24 11.40 13.49
C LEU A 19 7.72 11.35 13.61
N LEU A 20 7.03 10.49 12.84
CA LEU A 20 5.59 10.27 12.98
C LEU A 20 5.23 9.76 14.38
N CYS A 21 5.96 8.77 14.90
CA CYS A 21 5.73 8.24 16.25
C CYS A 21 6.00 9.28 17.34
N LEU A 22 7.12 10.02 17.23
CA LEU A 22 7.44 11.11 18.17
C LEU A 22 6.40 12.22 18.14
N CYS A 23 5.96 12.65 16.94
CA CYS A 23 4.88 13.62 16.81
C CYS A 23 3.60 13.12 17.48
N ALA A 24 3.19 11.88 17.18
CA ALA A 24 1.97 11.30 17.75
C ALA A 24 2.04 11.26 19.28
N ALA A 25 3.18 10.88 19.86
CA ALA A 25 3.39 10.88 21.31
C ALA A 25 3.25 12.30 21.90
N GLU A 26 3.95 13.28 21.34
CA GLU A 26 3.96 14.65 21.84
C GLU A 26 2.61 15.37 21.66
N LEU A 27 1.84 15.01 20.63
CA LEU A 27 0.51 15.56 20.38
C LEU A 27 -0.53 15.16 21.45
N LEU A 28 -0.30 14.09 22.21
CA LEU A 28 -1.20 13.69 23.30
C LEU A 28 -1.15 14.64 24.50
N THR A 29 -0.12 15.46 24.61
CA THR A 29 0.12 16.34 25.77
C THR A 29 -0.72 17.62 25.76
N SER A 30 -1.20 18.07 24.59
CA SER A 30 -1.98 19.31 24.46
C SER A 30 -2.94 19.27 23.27
N PRO A 31 -4.21 19.68 23.43
CA PRO A 31 -5.20 19.70 22.34
C PRO A 31 -4.93 20.82 21.31
N VAL A 32 -4.07 21.78 21.64
CA VAL A 32 -3.65 22.87 20.75
C VAL A 32 -2.14 23.05 20.88
N THR A 33 -1.43 23.17 19.77
CA THR A 33 0.02 23.40 19.75
C THR A 33 0.42 24.21 18.53
N THR A 34 1.64 24.73 18.52
CA THR A 34 2.24 25.32 17.31
C THR A 34 3.31 24.38 16.75
N ILE A 35 3.62 24.53 15.46
CA ILE A 35 4.67 23.72 14.83
C ILE A 35 6.04 23.86 15.54
N GLY A 36 6.42 25.07 15.95
CA GLY A 36 7.66 25.31 16.68
C GLY A 36 7.68 24.67 18.07
N MET A 37 6.58 24.79 18.83
CA MET A 37 6.47 24.13 20.14
C MET A 37 6.50 22.59 20.02
N LEU A 38 5.83 22.05 19.00
CA LEU A 38 5.86 20.62 18.73
C LEU A 38 7.27 20.16 18.32
N ALA A 39 7.95 20.91 17.44
CA ALA A 39 9.32 20.62 17.05
C ALA A 39 10.25 20.58 18.27
N GLN A 40 10.18 21.57 19.16
CA GLN A 40 10.96 21.59 20.40
C GLN A 40 10.69 20.36 21.29
N ARG A 41 9.43 19.97 21.44
CA ARG A 41 9.07 18.76 22.20
C ARG A 41 9.62 17.48 21.56
N VAL A 42 9.54 17.36 20.24
CA VAL A 42 10.13 16.23 19.49
C VAL A 42 11.65 16.19 19.64
N VAL A 43 12.33 17.34 19.69
CA VAL A 43 13.78 17.39 20.01
C VAL A 43 14.05 16.79 21.40
N GLN A 44 13.28 17.19 22.41
CA GLN A 44 13.45 16.68 23.77
C GLN A 44 13.15 15.17 23.86
N ALA A 45 12.05 14.73 23.25
CA ALA A 45 11.65 13.31 23.23
C ALA A 45 12.70 12.44 22.53
N ALA A 46 13.25 12.90 21.39
CA ALA A 46 14.32 12.18 20.70
C ALA A 46 15.61 12.11 21.51
N ALA A 47 15.90 13.11 22.35
CA ALA A 47 17.15 13.19 23.12
C ALA A 47 17.18 12.25 24.34
N VAL A 48 16.01 11.86 24.88
CA VAL A 48 15.93 10.99 26.06
C VAL A 48 15.85 9.50 25.72
N GLU A 49 15.62 9.16 24.44
CA GLU A 49 15.48 7.79 23.95
C GLU A 49 16.79 7.30 23.29
N PRO A 50 17.54 6.36 23.90
CA PRO A 50 18.89 6.00 23.44
C PRO A 50 18.97 5.47 22.00
N ASP A 51 17.93 4.76 21.55
CA ASP A 51 17.89 4.12 20.23
C ASP A 51 17.22 4.99 19.15
N VAL A 52 16.82 6.21 19.51
CA VAL A 52 16.15 7.16 18.62
C VAL A 52 17.15 8.21 18.16
N PRO A 53 17.37 8.37 16.83
CA PRO A 53 18.26 9.42 16.34
C PRO A 53 17.73 10.81 16.70
N ALA A 54 18.60 11.69 17.20
CA ALA A 54 18.27 13.07 17.55
C ALA A 54 17.59 13.81 16.39
N PHE A 55 16.64 14.69 16.72
CA PHE A 55 15.96 15.57 15.76
C PHE A 55 16.57 16.97 15.80
N ASP A 56 16.88 17.52 14.61
CA ASP A 56 17.44 18.85 14.44
C ASP A 56 16.59 19.67 13.45
N PRO A 57 15.72 20.57 13.93
CA PRO A 57 14.84 21.36 13.07
C PRO A 57 15.59 22.41 12.23
N VAL A 58 16.88 22.65 12.46
CA VAL A 58 17.68 23.59 11.64
C VAL A 58 18.05 22.95 10.29
N LYS A 59 18.15 21.63 10.24
CA LYS A 59 18.47 20.89 9.01
C LYS A 59 17.25 20.78 8.10
N GLY A 60 17.39 21.22 6.85
CA GLY A 60 16.29 21.21 5.87
C GLY A 60 15.72 19.82 5.58
N GLU A 61 16.56 18.77 5.56
CA GLU A 61 16.12 17.39 5.38
C GLU A 61 15.26 16.88 6.56
N GLU A 62 15.61 17.26 7.78
CA GLU A 62 14.88 16.94 9.01
C GLU A 62 13.55 17.68 9.06
N ARG A 63 13.53 18.98 8.72
CA ARG A 63 12.28 19.72 8.55
C ARG A 63 11.38 19.07 7.50
N ALA A 64 11.93 18.63 6.38
CA ALA A 64 11.15 17.94 5.36
C ALA A 64 10.56 16.62 5.87
N ALA A 65 11.32 15.81 6.61
CA ALA A 65 10.81 14.57 7.19
C ALA A 65 9.73 14.83 8.27
N PHE A 66 9.91 15.86 9.09
CA PHE A 66 8.94 16.30 10.10
C PHE A 66 7.64 16.81 9.47
N VAL A 67 7.73 17.65 8.44
CA VAL A 67 6.57 18.13 7.67
C VAL A 67 5.83 16.98 6.99
N ASP A 68 6.55 15.97 6.45
CA ASP A 68 5.91 14.78 5.88
C ASP A 68 5.08 14.01 6.92
N ALA A 69 5.61 13.84 8.13
CA ALA A 69 4.89 13.21 9.24
C ALA A 69 3.63 13.99 9.62
N LEU A 70 3.73 15.33 9.76
CA LEU A 70 2.58 16.18 10.06
C LEU A 70 1.52 16.17 8.96
N LYS A 71 1.93 16.18 7.69
CA LYS A 71 1.00 16.07 6.57
C LYS A 71 0.26 14.73 6.52
N LEU A 72 0.89 13.66 6.98
CA LEU A 72 0.20 12.38 7.13
C LEU A 72 -0.82 12.42 8.28
N LEU A 73 -0.47 13.03 9.42
CA LEU A 73 -1.38 13.22 10.55
C LEU A 73 -2.57 14.14 10.21
N GLU A 74 -2.34 15.19 9.43
CA GLU A 74 -3.40 16.04 8.85
C GLU A 74 -4.32 15.24 7.95
N HIS A 75 -3.76 14.38 7.09
CA HIS A 75 -4.54 13.54 6.20
C HIS A 75 -5.42 12.55 6.97
N TYR A 76 -4.92 11.95 8.06
CA TYR A 76 -5.74 11.13 8.96
C TYR A 76 -6.72 11.97 9.81
N GLY A 77 -6.63 13.30 9.72
CA GLY A 77 -7.43 14.24 10.49
C GLY A 77 -7.14 14.17 11.99
N ALA A 78 -5.98 13.64 12.39
CA ALA A 78 -5.50 13.64 13.77
C ALA A 78 -5.04 15.03 14.20
N VAL A 79 -4.62 15.85 13.23
CA VAL A 79 -4.22 17.26 13.41
C VAL A 79 -4.93 18.10 12.35
N THR A 80 -5.30 19.33 12.69
CA THR A 80 -5.84 20.32 11.74
C THR A 80 -5.07 21.62 11.89
N ALA A 81 -4.48 22.12 10.80
CA ALA A 81 -3.93 23.47 10.75
C ALA A 81 -5.08 24.48 10.83
N MET A 82 -5.15 25.23 11.93
CA MET A 82 -6.16 26.26 12.16
C MET A 82 -5.72 27.63 11.64
N ASP A 83 -4.40 27.89 11.69
CA ASP A 83 -3.77 29.10 11.17
C ASP A 83 -2.38 28.77 10.65
N GLY A 84 -1.99 29.39 9.53
CA GLY A 84 -0.76 29.08 8.79
C GLY A 84 -0.83 27.80 7.93
N ALA A 85 0.26 27.52 7.22
CA ALA A 85 0.40 26.33 6.39
C ALA A 85 1.63 25.53 6.79
N THR A 86 1.46 24.23 7.01
CA THR A 86 2.52 23.30 7.44
C THR A 86 3.72 23.28 6.49
N ASP A 87 3.49 23.46 5.19
CA ASP A 87 4.56 23.48 4.19
C ASP A 87 5.45 24.72 4.29
N SER A 88 4.98 25.82 4.92
CA SER A 88 5.79 27.02 5.16
C SER A 88 7.01 26.72 6.03
N TYR A 89 6.94 25.70 6.88
CA TYR A 89 8.06 25.27 7.73
C TYR A 89 9.24 24.68 6.95
N LEU A 90 9.07 24.34 5.67
CA LEU A 90 10.17 23.83 4.84
C LEU A 90 11.22 24.91 4.58
N SER A 91 10.74 26.10 4.21
CA SER A 91 11.55 27.26 3.84
C SER A 91 11.93 28.13 5.02
N ASP A 92 11.16 28.09 6.11
CA ASP A 92 11.31 28.98 7.26
C ASP A 92 11.14 28.21 8.57
N GLU A 93 12.20 28.14 9.38
CA GLU A 93 12.18 27.47 10.68
C GLU A 93 11.37 28.23 11.74
N ASP A 94 11.12 29.53 11.53
CA ASP A 94 10.31 30.37 12.41
C ASP A 94 8.83 30.44 11.96
N ALA A 95 8.44 29.61 10.98
CA ALA A 95 7.07 29.59 10.48
C ALA A 95 6.07 29.28 11.60
N LYS A 96 5.00 30.08 11.67
CA LYS A 96 3.96 29.97 12.69
C LYS A 96 2.75 29.24 12.13
N VAL A 97 2.59 27.99 12.54
CA VAL A 97 1.41 27.18 12.21
C VAL A 97 0.76 26.74 13.51
N LEU A 98 -0.52 27.07 13.68
CA LEU A 98 -1.33 26.68 14.83
C LEU A 98 -2.11 25.42 14.50
N TYR A 99 -1.99 24.40 15.34
CA TYR A 99 -2.69 23.13 15.19
C TYR A 99 -3.73 22.93 16.28
N ARG A 100 -4.89 22.41 15.87
CA ARG A 100 -5.83 21.71 16.74
C ARG A 100 -5.60 20.21 16.61
N VAL A 101 -5.52 19.52 17.73
CA VAL A 101 -5.24 18.09 17.83
C VAL A 101 -6.49 17.33 18.21
N ASP A 102 -6.82 16.28 17.47
CA ASP A 102 -7.82 15.29 17.85
C ASP A 102 -7.11 14.12 18.54
N THR A 103 -6.95 14.23 19.86
CA THR A 103 -6.25 13.22 20.67
C THR A 103 -6.94 11.85 20.61
N THR A 104 -8.25 11.81 20.37
CA THR A 104 -8.98 10.54 20.21
C THR A 104 -8.56 9.82 18.94
N ARG A 105 -8.35 10.56 17.84
CA ARG A 105 -7.82 10.00 16.59
C ARG A 105 -6.36 9.60 16.75
N VAL A 106 -5.52 10.41 17.40
CA VAL A 106 -4.10 10.09 17.63
C VAL A 106 -3.95 8.74 18.35
N ILE A 107 -4.72 8.48 19.41
CA ILE A 107 -4.68 7.20 20.16
C ILE A 107 -5.09 6.01 19.27
N ARG A 108 -5.98 6.23 18.29
CA ARG A 108 -6.48 5.19 17.38
C ARG A 108 -5.58 4.92 16.17
N LEU A 109 -4.53 5.72 15.96
CA LEU A 109 -3.59 5.50 14.85
C LEU A 109 -2.84 4.17 15.01
N LEU A 110 -2.60 3.74 16.25
CA LEU A 110 -1.99 2.45 16.53
C LEU A 110 -3.06 1.38 16.72
N ALA A 111 -3.46 0.76 15.62
CA ALA A 111 -4.36 -0.39 15.63
C ALA A 111 -3.57 -1.68 15.90
N ALA A 112 -3.40 -2.02 17.18
CA ALA A 112 -2.78 -3.28 17.61
C ALA A 112 -3.78 -4.13 18.41
N PRO A 113 -3.91 -5.44 18.14
CA PRO A 113 -4.69 -6.36 18.97
C PRO A 113 -4.34 -6.30 20.45
N VAL A 114 -3.04 -6.13 20.76
CA VAL A 114 -2.54 -5.96 22.12
C VAL A 114 -2.04 -4.52 22.31
N PRO A 115 -2.57 -3.78 23.31
CA PRO A 115 -2.08 -2.43 23.61
C PRO A 115 -0.59 -2.44 23.96
N PRO A 116 0.22 -1.47 23.48
CA PRO A 116 1.65 -1.41 23.78
C PRO A 116 1.96 -1.43 25.28
N SER A 117 1.10 -0.83 26.10
CA SER A 117 1.27 -0.81 27.56
C SER A 117 1.15 -2.19 28.24
N ARG A 118 0.81 -3.24 27.49
CA ARG A 118 0.72 -4.63 27.97
C ARG A 118 1.80 -5.54 27.38
N VAL A 119 2.65 -5.01 26.52
CA VAL A 119 3.72 -5.74 25.86
C VAL A 119 5.02 -5.51 26.62
N ALA A 120 5.81 -6.57 26.81
CA ALA A 120 7.13 -6.45 27.42
C ALA A 120 8.10 -5.76 26.46
N ASP A 121 9.05 -4.99 27.00
CA ASP A 121 10.04 -4.27 26.19
C ASP A 121 10.77 -5.23 25.24
N GLY A 122 10.78 -4.87 23.96
CA GLY A 122 11.44 -5.63 22.89
C GLY A 122 10.59 -6.70 22.21
N ASP A 123 9.41 -7.07 22.73
CA ASP A 123 8.53 -8.07 22.09
C ASP A 123 7.52 -7.42 21.12
N LEU A 124 8.02 -6.92 19.99
CA LEU A 124 7.15 -6.33 18.97
C LEU A 124 6.14 -7.32 18.38
N ALA A 125 6.43 -8.62 18.40
CA ALA A 125 5.54 -9.65 17.88
C ALA A 125 4.24 -9.72 18.70
N ALA A 126 4.33 -9.53 20.02
CA ALA A 126 3.18 -9.52 20.92
C ALA A 126 2.16 -8.42 20.59
N LEU A 127 2.55 -7.29 20.00
CA LEU A 127 1.60 -6.25 19.56
C LEU A 127 0.56 -6.80 18.57
N THR A 128 0.98 -7.75 17.75
CA THR A 128 0.17 -8.37 16.69
C THR A 128 -0.46 -9.71 17.09
N ALA A 129 -0.23 -10.16 18.33
CA ALA A 129 -0.77 -11.43 18.80
C ALA A 129 -2.30 -11.39 18.95
N GLU A 130 -3.00 -12.22 18.18
CA GLU A 130 -4.47 -12.30 18.18
C GLU A 130 -4.96 -13.47 19.05
N THR A 131 -4.85 -13.34 20.38
CA THR A 131 -5.17 -14.40 21.37
C THR A 131 -6.58 -14.99 21.26
N ARG A 132 -7.53 -14.25 20.66
CA ARG A 132 -8.88 -14.72 20.35
C ARG A 132 -8.92 -15.98 19.47
N TYR A 133 -7.86 -16.25 18.72
CA TYR A 133 -7.75 -17.43 17.86
C TYR A 133 -7.12 -18.64 18.54
N GLY A 134 -6.86 -18.55 19.84
CA GLY A 134 -6.14 -19.58 20.59
C GLY A 134 -4.62 -19.34 20.56
N ALA A 135 -3.94 -19.99 21.50
CA ALA A 135 -2.48 -20.03 21.57
C ALA A 135 -2.00 -21.34 20.92
N ASP A 136 -1.22 -22.15 21.63
CA ASP A 136 -0.59 -23.36 21.09
C ASP A 136 -1.60 -24.45 20.68
N GLU A 137 -2.73 -24.54 21.38
CA GLU A 137 -3.79 -25.54 21.12
C GLU A 137 -5.15 -24.87 20.87
N PRO A 138 -5.37 -24.31 19.67
CA PRO A 138 -6.64 -23.63 19.37
C PRO A 138 -7.77 -24.64 19.26
N THR A 139 -8.94 -24.33 19.82
CA THR A 139 -10.16 -25.13 19.64
C THR A 139 -10.66 -25.09 18.19
N GLU A 140 -11.54 -26.01 17.79
CA GLU A 140 -12.13 -26.02 16.45
C GLU A 140 -12.88 -24.71 16.14
N THR A 141 -13.63 -24.19 17.10
CA THR A 141 -14.32 -22.89 16.99
C THR A 141 -13.33 -21.75 16.74
N GLN A 142 -12.19 -21.72 17.44
CA GLN A 142 -11.16 -20.70 17.25
C GLN A 142 -10.46 -20.82 15.91
N ARG A 143 -10.15 -22.04 15.44
CA ARG A 143 -9.60 -22.28 14.10
C ARG A 143 -10.55 -21.80 13.00
N ASN A 144 -11.85 -22.08 13.13
CA ASN A 144 -12.86 -21.60 12.20
C ASN A 144 -13.00 -20.08 12.24
N LEU A 145 -12.94 -19.46 13.42
CA LEU A 145 -12.95 -18.00 13.57
C LEU A 145 -11.74 -17.35 12.91
N TRP A 146 -10.55 -17.93 13.09
CA TRP A 146 -9.32 -17.50 12.43
C TRP A 146 -9.42 -17.62 10.91
N ALA A 147 -9.86 -18.77 10.38
CA ALA A 147 -9.99 -18.99 8.96
C ALA A 147 -10.96 -17.98 8.32
N ARG A 148 -12.11 -17.75 8.97
CA ARG A 148 -13.06 -16.71 8.56
C ARG A 148 -12.43 -15.33 8.50
N HIS A 149 -11.86 -14.86 9.62
CA HIS A 149 -11.34 -13.50 9.72
C HIS A 149 -10.13 -13.29 8.81
N SER A 150 -9.23 -14.27 8.70
CA SER A 150 -8.05 -14.17 7.87
C SER A 150 -8.42 -14.11 6.38
N ILE A 151 -9.36 -14.93 5.91
CA ILE A 151 -9.82 -14.84 4.51
C ILE A 151 -10.49 -13.51 4.22
N ILE A 152 -11.40 -13.04 5.08
CA ILE A 152 -12.09 -11.75 4.85
C ILE A 152 -11.08 -10.59 4.83
N ARG A 153 -10.08 -10.60 5.73
CA ARG A 153 -9.01 -9.59 5.74
C ARG A 153 -8.21 -9.63 4.43
N ARG A 154 -7.76 -10.82 4.00
CA ARG A 154 -7.05 -10.98 2.73
C ARG A 154 -7.89 -10.49 1.54
N LEU A 155 -9.19 -10.81 1.50
CA LEU A 155 -10.07 -10.37 0.41
C LEU A 155 -10.25 -8.85 0.33
N LEU A 156 -10.22 -8.15 1.47
CA LEU A 156 -10.37 -6.70 1.53
C LEU A 156 -9.05 -5.96 1.26
N ASP A 157 -7.90 -6.57 1.61
CA ASP A 157 -6.58 -5.95 1.52
C ASP A 157 -5.80 -6.33 0.26
N GLU A 158 -6.03 -7.53 -0.30
CA GLU A 158 -5.30 -8.06 -1.46
C GLU A 158 -6.15 -7.94 -2.74
N PRO A 159 -5.55 -7.53 -3.88
CA PRO A 159 -6.28 -7.40 -5.16
C PRO A 159 -6.79 -8.75 -5.68
N VAL A 160 -6.09 -9.84 -5.35
CA VAL A 160 -6.45 -11.22 -5.70
C VAL A 160 -6.01 -12.13 -4.56
N VAL A 161 -6.93 -12.95 -4.04
CA VAL A 161 -6.59 -13.99 -3.07
C VAL A 161 -6.48 -15.32 -3.82
N TYR A 162 -5.25 -15.74 -4.08
CA TYR A 162 -4.99 -16.99 -4.79
C TYR A 162 -5.19 -18.22 -3.89
N ARG A 163 -5.78 -19.28 -4.46
CA ARG A 163 -6.02 -20.55 -3.74
C ARG A 163 -4.73 -21.28 -3.36
N ASP A 164 -3.66 -21.16 -4.15
CA ASP A 164 -2.37 -21.78 -3.87
C ASP A 164 -1.64 -21.14 -2.67
N GLU A 165 -2.04 -19.93 -2.28
CA GLU A 165 -1.53 -19.21 -1.10
C GLU A 165 -2.41 -19.41 0.15
N LEU A 166 -3.55 -20.11 0.05
CA LEU A 166 -4.39 -20.38 1.20
C LEU A 166 -3.82 -21.52 2.03
N SER A 167 -3.81 -21.35 3.36
CA SER A 167 -3.52 -22.46 4.25
C SER A 167 -4.59 -23.56 4.14
N PRO A 168 -4.30 -24.80 4.53
CA PRO A 168 -5.31 -25.87 4.51
C PRO A 168 -6.60 -25.52 5.26
N ALA A 169 -6.49 -24.80 6.39
CA ALA A 169 -7.64 -24.36 7.17
C ALA A 169 -8.44 -23.26 6.47
N GLN A 170 -7.77 -22.33 5.78
CA GLN A 170 -8.43 -21.31 4.97
C GLN A 170 -9.15 -21.94 3.78
N SER A 171 -8.47 -22.82 3.04
CA SER A 171 -9.04 -23.54 1.89
C SER A 171 -10.28 -24.34 2.30
N ALA A 172 -10.19 -25.15 3.37
CA ALA A 172 -11.33 -25.91 3.90
C ALA A 172 -12.50 -25.01 4.32
N TYR A 173 -12.22 -23.85 4.95
CA TYR A 173 -13.26 -22.90 5.30
C TYR A 173 -13.92 -22.30 4.05
N ALA A 174 -13.12 -21.83 3.09
CA ALA A 174 -13.61 -21.23 1.85
C ALA A 174 -14.45 -22.19 1.00
N ASP A 175 -14.16 -23.50 1.04
CA ASP A 175 -14.92 -24.51 0.29
C ASP A 175 -16.18 -25.00 1.04
N SER A 176 -16.25 -24.77 2.35
CA SER A 176 -17.43 -25.11 3.16
C SER A 176 -18.67 -24.32 2.71
N LEU A 177 -19.87 -24.88 2.91
CA LEU A 177 -21.13 -24.19 2.59
C LEU A 177 -21.25 -22.86 3.36
N THR A 178 -20.96 -22.89 4.66
CA THR A 178 -21.02 -21.73 5.55
C THR A 178 -20.00 -20.67 5.14
N GLY A 179 -18.76 -21.06 4.84
CA GLY A 179 -17.71 -20.13 4.42
C GLY A 179 -18.06 -19.43 3.12
N ARG A 180 -18.52 -20.15 2.09
CA ARG A 180 -18.98 -19.55 0.83
C ARG A 180 -20.10 -18.53 1.03
N GLN A 181 -21.09 -18.85 1.86
CA GLN A 181 -22.18 -17.93 2.18
C GLN A 181 -21.68 -16.67 2.90
N ILE A 182 -20.79 -16.82 3.88
CA ILE A 182 -20.24 -15.70 4.64
C ILE A 182 -19.35 -14.82 3.76
N ILE A 183 -18.50 -15.40 2.91
CA ILE A 183 -17.61 -14.65 2.00
C ILE A 183 -18.44 -13.83 1.03
N ARG A 184 -19.45 -14.44 0.38
CA ARG A 184 -20.36 -13.74 -0.53
C ARG A 184 -21.10 -12.60 0.16
N ARG A 185 -21.67 -12.87 1.33
CA ARG A 185 -22.37 -11.86 2.12
C ARG A 185 -21.45 -10.72 2.55
N ALA A 186 -20.21 -11.01 2.96
CA ALA A 186 -19.24 -9.99 3.33
C ALA A 186 -18.87 -9.09 2.16
N ALA A 187 -18.71 -9.66 0.95
CA ALA A 187 -18.49 -8.89 -0.28
C ALA A 187 -19.68 -7.97 -0.58
N GLU A 188 -20.90 -8.50 -0.54
CA GLU A 188 -22.14 -7.73 -0.77
C GLU A 188 -22.32 -6.59 0.24
N GLU A 189 -22.14 -6.87 1.54
CA GLU A 189 -22.26 -5.87 2.62
C GLU A 189 -21.18 -4.78 2.51
N ALA A 190 -20.01 -5.11 1.97
CA ALA A 190 -18.92 -4.17 1.74
C ALA A 190 -19.03 -3.44 0.38
N GLY A 191 -20.05 -3.72 -0.43
CA GLY A 191 -20.29 -3.05 -1.72
C GLY A 191 -19.45 -3.58 -2.89
N PHE A 192 -18.87 -4.78 -2.77
CA PHE A 192 -18.06 -5.40 -3.81
C PHE A 192 -18.82 -6.51 -4.54
N VAL A 193 -18.46 -6.73 -5.81
CA VAL A 193 -18.84 -7.94 -6.54
C VAL A 193 -17.78 -9.01 -6.31
N LEU A 194 -18.17 -10.14 -5.72
CA LEU A 194 -17.29 -11.29 -5.55
C LEU A 194 -17.15 -12.05 -6.88
N GLU A 195 -15.92 -12.12 -7.38
CA GLU A 195 -15.56 -13.01 -8.47
C GLU A 195 -14.83 -14.24 -7.90
N GLU A 196 -15.39 -15.42 -8.16
CA GLU A 196 -14.79 -16.71 -7.80
C GLU A 196 -14.38 -17.46 -9.07
N ARG A 197 -13.10 -17.80 -9.19
CA ARG A 197 -12.57 -18.62 -10.27
C ARG A 197 -11.71 -19.77 -9.73
N ALA A 198 -11.26 -20.65 -10.63
CA ALA A 198 -10.44 -21.79 -10.28
C ALA A 198 -9.13 -21.37 -9.58
N GLU A 199 -8.56 -20.23 -9.95
CA GLU A 199 -7.31 -19.73 -9.37
C GLU A 199 -7.48 -19.09 -7.99
N GLY A 200 -8.65 -18.57 -7.64
CA GLY A 200 -8.76 -17.62 -6.53
C GLY A 200 -10.06 -16.84 -6.46
N PHE A 201 -10.04 -15.88 -5.55
CA PHE A 201 -11.13 -14.96 -5.26
C PHE A 201 -10.67 -13.52 -5.50
N LEU A 202 -11.59 -12.68 -5.96
CA LEU A 202 -11.35 -11.26 -6.20
C LEU A 202 -12.59 -10.47 -5.79
N LEU A 203 -12.39 -9.35 -5.10
CA LEU A 203 -13.45 -8.38 -4.80
C LEU A 203 -13.37 -7.22 -5.81
N VAL A 204 -14.37 -7.10 -6.68
CA VAL A 204 -14.45 -6.03 -7.68
C VAL A 204 -15.20 -4.84 -7.07
N ASP A 205 -14.51 -3.71 -6.95
CA ASP A 205 -15.11 -2.41 -6.60
C ASP A 205 -15.56 -1.69 -7.88
N CYS A 206 -16.81 -1.93 -8.29
CA CYS A 206 -17.34 -1.39 -9.55
C CYS A 206 -17.38 0.16 -9.55
N ASP A 207 -17.61 0.76 -8.38
CA ASP A 207 -17.74 2.21 -8.24
C ASP A 207 -16.42 2.91 -7.88
N ALA A 208 -15.34 2.14 -7.65
CA ALA A 208 -14.03 2.61 -7.22
C ALA A 208 -14.10 3.51 -5.97
N THR A 209 -14.95 3.13 -5.01
CA THR A 209 -15.19 3.90 -3.78
C THR A 209 -14.24 3.54 -2.65
N ALA A 210 -13.86 2.26 -2.56
CA ALA A 210 -12.99 1.71 -1.53
C ALA A 210 -11.56 1.46 -2.03
N THR A 211 -11.36 1.49 -3.35
CA THR A 211 -10.08 1.17 -3.99
C THR A 211 -9.20 2.41 -4.18
N ASP A 212 -7.95 2.32 -3.71
CA ASP A 212 -6.96 3.41 -3.84
C ASP A 212 -6.43 3.62 -5.27
N ALA A 213 -6.45 2.58 -6.11
CA ALA A 213 -5.90 2.60 -7.47
C ALA A 213 -6.63 1.64 -8.41
N ARG A 214 -6.90 2.07 -9.65
CA ARG A 214 -7.49 1.25 -10.70
C ARG A 214 -6.45 0.65 -11.63
N PHE A 215 -6.79 -0.48 -12.24
CA PHE A 215 -6.03 -1.07 -13.33
C PHE A 215 -6.97 -1.83 -14.29
N PRO A 216 -6.80 -1.69 -15.61
CA PRO A 216 -5.93 -0.73 -16.29
C PRO A 216 -6.47 0.70 -16.13
N ASP A 217 -5.58 1.68 -16.12
CA ASP A 217 -5.90 3.07 -16.40
C ASP A 217 -4.70 3.75 -17.08
N ASP A 218 -4.91 4.93 -17.65
CA ASP A 218 -3.92 5.72 -18.38
C ASP A 218 -3.30 6.85 -17.52
N SER A 219 -3.52 6.82 -16.19
CA SER A 219 -3.07 7.87 -15.27
C SER A 219 -1.55 7.96 -15.11
N SER A 220 -0.82 6.94 -15.55
CA SER A 220 0.65 6.87 -15.49
C SER A 220 1.21 6.07 -16.66
N HIS A 221 2.33 6.55 -17.21
CA HIS A 221 3.10 5.81 -18.22
C HIS A 221 3.48 4.40 -17.75
N ALA A 222 3.75 4.21 -16.45
CA ALA A 222 4.07 2.89 -15.89
C ALA A 222 2.88 1.92 -15.95
N LYS A 223 1.64 2.40 -15.77
CA LYS A 223 0.44 1.55 -15.87
C LYS A 223 0.13 1.15 -17.32
N VAL A 224 0.32 2.07 -18.25
CA VAL A 224 0.21 1.78 -19.69
C VAL A 224 1.28 0.75 -20.11
N ALA A 225 2.53 0.94 -19.68
CA ALA A 225 3.60 -0.03 -19.89
C ALA A 225 3.28 -1.39 -19.26
N ALA A 226 2.77 -1.40 -18.02
CA ALA A 226 2.37 -2.61 -17.31
C ALA A 226 1.34 -3.43 -18.10
N LEU A 227 0.32 -2.79 -18.67
CA LEU A 227 -0.67 -3.48 -19.51
C LEU A 227 -0.02 -4.13 -20.75
N LEU A 228 0.89 -3.42 -21.42
CA LEU A 228 1.59 -3.94 -22.61
C LEU A 228 2.56 -5.09 -22.25
N LEU A 229 3.29 -4.96 -21.15
CA LEU A 229 4.19 -6.01 -20.67
C LEU A 229 3.41 -7.22 -20.12
N LEU A 230 2.19 -7.02 -19.62
CA LEU A 230 1.32 -8.12 -19.20
C LEU A 230 0.92 -9.02 -20.37
N ASP A 231 0.63 -8.44 -21.55
CA ASP A 231 0.35 -9.20 -22.77
C ASP A 231 1.52 -10.12 -23.15
N LEU A 232 2.75 -9.61 -23.05
CA LEU A 232 3.96 -10.41 -23.23
C LEU A 232 4.03 -11.56 -22.23
N LEU A 233 3.87 -11.28 -20.93
CA LEU A 233 3.96 -12.30 -19.87
C LEU A 233 2.90 -13.40 -20.02
N VAL A 234 1.70 -13.03 -20.44
CA VAL A 234 0.60 -13.98 -20.65
C VAL A 234 0.80 -14.79 -21.93
N SER A 235 1.38 -14.20 -22.98
CA SER A 235 1.56 -14.86 -24.28
C SER A 235 2.83 -15.72 -24.36
N ALA A 236 3.94 -15.25 -23.79
CA ALA A 236 5.24 -15.92 -23.84
C ALA A 236 5.52 -16.81 -22.63
N GLY A 237 4.74 -16.67 -21.55
CA GLY A 237 5.02 -17.32 -20.27
C GLY A 237 6.10 -16.58 -19.48
N PRO A 238 6.78 -17.25 -18.53
CA PRO A 238 7.84 -16.64 -17.74
C PRO A 238 8.98 -16.10 -18.61
N VAL A 239 9.42 -14.87 -18.33
CA VAL A 239 10.53 -14.20 -19.04
C VAL A 239 11.58 -13.68 -18.05
N THR A 240 12.79 -13.40 -18.53
CA THR A 240 13.83 -12.77 -17.70
C THR A 240 13.55 -11.27 -17.48
N ALA A 241 14.10 -10.70 -16.40
CA ALA A 241 14.04 -9.25 -16.19
C ALA A 241 14.67 -8.48 -17.37
N ALA A 242 15.80 -8.97 -17.89
CA ALA A 242 16.45 -8.40 -19.07
C ALA A 242 15.55 -8.38 -20.32
N ARG A 243 14.64 -9.36 -20.46
CA ARG A 243 13.67 -9.38 -21.56
C ARG A 243 12.62 -8.29 -21.39
N LEU A 244 12.14 -8.05 -20.17
CA LEU A 244 11.23 -6.94 -19.88
C LEU A 244 11.89 -5.57 -20.13
N ASP A 245 13.14 -5.41 -19.72
CA ASP A 245 13.92 -4.20 -19.96
C ASP A 245 14.05 -3.89 -21.46
N ALA A 246 14.33 -4.92 -22.27
CA ALA A 246 14.43 -4.80 -23.72
C ALA A 246 13.10 -4.44 -24.37
N GLU A 247 11.99 -5.04 -23.92
CA GLU A 247 10.64 -4.73 -24.41
C GLU A 247 10.20 -3.31 -24.03
N ALA A 248 10.50 -2.86 -22.81
CA ALA A 248 10.26 -1.49 -22.40
C ALA A 248 11.12 -0.48 -23.19
N ALA A 249 12.39 -0.80 -23.47
CA ALA A 249 13.25 0.04 -24.31
C ALA A 249 12.71 0.13 -25.75
N GLU A 250 12.22 -0.98 -26.29
CA GLU A 250 11.60 -1.03 -27.62
C GLU A 250 10.33 -0.19 -27.69
N LEU A 251 9.48 -0.21 -26.66
CA LEU A 251 8.31 0.66 -26.55
C LEU A 251 8.70 2.14 -26.58
N LEU A 252 9.71 2.54 -25.81
CA LEU A 252 10.21 3.93 -25.78
C LEU A 252 10.78 4.36 -27.13
N ARG A 253 11.49 3.47 -27.83
CA ARG A 253 12.04 3.71 -29.17
C ARG A 253 10.94 3.85 -30.21
N ARG A 254 9.89 3.02 -30.15
CA ARG A 254 8.75 3.07 -31.06
C ARG A 254 7.90 4.32 -30.87
N PHE A 255 7.82 4.83 -29.63
CA PHE A 255 7.02 6.00 -29.27
C PHE A 255 7.87 7.10 -28.61
N PRO A 256 8.74 7.80 -29.36
CA PRO A 256 9.73 8.74 -28.79
C PRO A 256 9.11 9.96 -28.11
N GLN A 257 7.85 10.29 -28.42
CA GLN A 257 7.13 11.40 -27.77
C GLN A 257 6.38 10.99 -26.50
N TRP A 258 6.23 9.69 -26.26
CA TRP A 258 5.57 9.13 -25.09
C TRP A 258 6.58 8.91 -23.95
N ALA A 259 6.08 8.95 -22.70
CA ALA A 259 6.88 8.66 -21.51
C ALA A 259 8.22 9.41 -21.44
N LYS A 260 8.22 10.72 -21.74
CA LYS A 260 9.44 11.56 -21.87
C LYS A 260 10.39 11.47 -20.67
N ALA A 261 9.87 11.25 -19.46
CA ALA A 261 10.67 11.06 -18.23
C ALA A 261 11.57 9.79 -18.26
N TYR A 262 11.26 8.84 -19.13
CA TYR A 262 12.02 7.61 -19.34
C TYR A 262 12.90 7.65 -20.59
N GLN A 263 12.92 8.74 -21.37
CA GLN A 263 13.69 8.78 -22.62
C GLN A 263 15.21 9.01 -22.42
N SER A 264 15.66 9.22 -21.18
CA SER A 264 17.09 9.30 -20.85
C SER A 264 17.73 7.91 -20.73
N ASP A 265 19.06 7.86 -20.63
CA ASP A 265 19.82 6.63 -20.42
C ASP A 265 19.24 5.77 -19.28
N GLY A 266 19.16 4.45 -19.51
CA GLY A 266 18.52 3.51 -18.58
C GLY A 266 16.99 3.61 -18.54
N GLY A 267 16.37 4.25 -19.54
CA GLY A 267 14.93 4.42 -19.67
C GLY A 267 14.09 3.16 -19.62
N GLY A 268 14.44 2.18 -20.49
CA GLY A 268 13.77 0.88 -20.57
C GLY A 268 13.73 0.15 -19.22
N PRO A 269 14.89 -0.10 -18.58
CA PRO A 269 14.93 -0.73 -17.27
C PRO A 269 14.11 -0.01 -16.18
N ARG A 270 14.13 1.34 -16.14
CA ARG A 270 13.30 2.10 -15.19
C ARG A 270 11.82 1.92 -15.46
N LEU A 271 11.39 1.98 -16.73
CA LEU A 271 10.00 1.80 -17.11
C LEU A 271 9.51 0.37 -16.83
N ALA A 272 10.35 -0.64 -17.13
CA ALA A 272 10.05 -2.04 -16.84
C ALA A 272 9.92 -2.30 -15.33
N ALA A 273 10.80 -1.72 -14.51
CA ALA A 273 10.73 -1.83 -13.06
C ALA A 273 9.44 -1.22 -12.50
N ASP A 274 9.10 0.02 -12.90
CA ASP A 274 7.88 0.70 -12.45
C ASP A 274 6.61 -0.03 -12.92
N ALA A 275 6.62 -0.56 -14.14
CA ALA A 275 5.54 -1.38 -14.67
C ALA A 275 5.38 -2.70 -13.91
N LEU A 276 6.48 -3.35 -13.56
CA LEU A 276 6.45 -4.57 -12.75
C LEU A 276 5.97 -4.31 -11.31
N GLU A 277 6.31 -3.16 -10.73
CA GLU A 277 5.75 -2.74 -9.43
C GLU A 277 4.23 -2.64 -9.52
N VAL A 278 3.69 -2.04 -10.59
CA VAL A 278 2.24 -1.99 -10.83
C VAL A 278 1.65 -3.40 -10.96
N LEU A 279 2.21 -4.27 -11.79
CA LEU A 279 1.66 -5.63 -11.98
C LEU A 279 1.71 -6.46 -10.69
N THR A 280 2.76 -6.31 -9.90
CA THR A 280 2.88 -6.98 -8.60
C THR A 280 1.88 -6.42 -7.59
N LEU A 281 1.68 -5.09 -7.58
CA LEU A 281 0.70 -4.42 -6.73
C LEU A 281 -0.73 -4.90 -6.98
N PHE A 282 -1.09 -5.21 -8.23
CA PHE A 282 -2.40 -5.75 -8.60
C PHE A 282 -2.48 -7.28 -8.58
N GLY A 283 -1.43 -7.97 -8.10
CA GLY A 283 -1.42 -9.43 -8.03
C GLY A 283 -1.49 -10.12 -9.40
N LEU A 284 -0.93 -9.49 -10.44
CA LEU A 284 -0.97 -9.95 -11.83
C LEU A 284 0.34 -10.55 -12.31
N ALA A 285 1.46 -10.26 -11.64
CA ALA A 285 2.76 -10.84 -11.94
C ALA A 285 3.53 -11.13 -10.66
N ARG A 286 4.43 -12.12 -10.73
CA ARG A 286 5.36 -12.47 -9.65
C ARG A 286 6.77 -12.59 -10.21
N ARG A 287 7.73 -12.04 -9.48
CA ARG A 287 9.16 -12.20 -9.75
C ARG A 287 9.76 -13.27 -8.82
N THR A 288 10.43 -14.25 -9.39
CA THR A 288 11.18 -15.30 -8.67
C THR A 288 12.60 -15.34 -9.20
N GLY A 289 13.54 -14.77 -8.44
CA GLY A 289 14.91 -14.56 -8.93
C GLY A 289 14.94 -13.61 -10.12
N ASP A 290 15.48 -14.09 -11.25
CA ASP A 290 15.51 -13.33 -12.51
C ASP A 290 14.28 -13.56 -13.40
N GLN A 291 13.40 -14.49 -13.04
CA GLN A 291 12.21 -14.80 -13.82
C GLN A 291 11.01 -13.98 -13.35
N VAL A 292 10.23 -13.48 -14.30
CA VAL A 292 8.96 -12.79 -14.09
C VAL A 292 7.89 -13.56 -14.84
N ALA A 293 6.82 -13.93 -14.14
CA ALA A 293 5.69 -14.66 -14.72
C ALA A 293 4.38 -13.93 -14.43
N ALA A 294 3.44 -13.98 -15.37
CA ALA A 294 2.05 -13.63 -15.10
C ALA A 294 1.44 -14.61 -14.10
N LEU A 295 0.63 -14.09 -13.18
CA LEU A 295 -0.22 -14.90 -12.30
C LEU A 295 -1.56 -15.19 -12.99
N PRO A 296 -2.29 -16.25 -12.59
CA PRO A 296 -3.49 -16.67 -13.31
C PRO A 296 -4.55 -15.57 -13.49
N ALA A 297 -4.67 -14.61 -12.56
CA ALA A 297 -5.65 -13.54 -12.71
C ALA A 297 -5.37 -12.61 -13.90
N ALA A 298 -4.12 -12.57 -14.38
CA ALA A 298 -3.72 -11.82 -15.56
C ALA A 298 -4.47 -12.24 -16.83
N ALA A 299 -5.03 -13.46 -16.87
CA ALA A 299 -5.83 -13.94 -17.99
C ALA A 299 -7.04 -13.04 -18.31
N ARG A 300 -7.51 -12.23 -17.36
CA ARG A 300 -8.57 -11.22 -17.54
C ARG A 300 -8.21 -10.14 -18.56
N TYR A 301 -6.93 -9.89 -18.77
CA TYR A 301 -6.43 -8.83 -19.65
C TYR A 301 -6.00 -9.35 -21.01
N ARG A 302 -6.22 -10.64 -21.30
CA ARG A 302 -6.01 -11.17 -22.65
C ARG A 302 -6.97 -10.48 -23.60
N VAL A 303 -6.41 -9.76 -24.56
CA VAL A 303 -7.19 -9.28 -25.69
C VAL A 303 -7.44 -10.48 -26.58
N ASP A 304 -8.70 -10.88 -26.69
CA ASP A 304 -9.09 -11.78 -27.78
C ASP A 304 -8.96 -10.94 -29.06
N ARG A 305 -7.95 -11.25 -29.87
CA ARG A 305 -7.80 -10.64 -31.19
C ARG A 305 -8.93 -11.22 -32.02
N GLY A 306 -10.11 -10.59 -31.95
CA GLY A 306 -11.22 -10.93 -32.81
C GLY A 306 -10.71 -11.05 -34.24
N THR A 307 -11.13 -12.11 -34.93
CA THR A 307 -10.85 -12.29 -36.36
C THR A 307 -11.06 -10.96 -37.05
N ASP A 308 -10.01 -10.43 -37.69
CA ASP A 308 -10.06 -9.21 -38.48
C ASP A 308 -11.36 -9.25 -39.28
N LEU A 309 -12.25 -8.29 -39.02
CA LEU A 309 -13.41 -8.08 -39.87
C LEU A 309 -12.82 -7.73 -41.23
N VAL A 310 -12.82 -8.72 -42.13
CA VAL A 310 -12.58 -8.52 -43.54
C VAL A 310 -13.66 -7.53 -43.97
N GLU A 311 -13.27 -6.27 -44.14
CA GLU A 311 -14.07 -5.29 -44.86
C GLU A 311 -14.15 -5.81 -46.31
N ASP A 312 -15.20 -6.57 -46.60
CA ASP A 312 -15.65 -6.81 -47.96
C ASP A 312 -16.19 -5.46 -48.48
N ASP A 313 -15.30 -4.70 -49.13
CA ASP A 313 -15.68 -3.59 -50.00
C ASP A 313 -16.46 -4.15 -51.20
N ALA A 314 -17.75 -3.82 -51.27
CA ALA A 314 -18.64 -4.01 -52.42
C ALA A 314 -19.04 -2.67 -53.02
#